data_AF-L5K0L0-F1
#
_entry.id   AF-L5K0L0-F1
#
_cell.length_a   1.000
_cell.length_b   1.000
_cell.length_c   1.000
_cell.angle_alpha   90.00
_cell.angle_beta   90.00
_cell.angle_gamma   90.00
#
_symmetry.space_group_name_H-M   'P 1'
#
loop_
_entity.id
_entity.type
_entity.pdbx_description
1 polymer ?
#
loop_
_entity_poly.entity_id
_entity_poly.type
_entity_poly.pdbx_seq_one_letter_code
_entity_poly.pdbx_strand_id
1 'polypeptide(L)'
;MVQECLLEEAAQQKQVLETLSMLDFEKVSQAASIEESRAEEGLPEAVERVHGGRRGPGLLRHLDQLKKTVLHRVRGKYPGQLEIACRRLLEQVVSCGGLLPGAELLEEQTVTWFQFHSYLQRHSVSDLEKHFAQLTKEVTLVEELKCTGQAKTIRKLQGKKQLGQLQPLPQTLRAWALLQLDGPPRVCRAASAGLASAAKNKSFREKALLFYTNALTGNDAKLQQAACVALKHLRGIESIDQIASLCQSDLETVRAAAREATLSFGKEQRQTSRAVRWGSRVLRLC
;
A
#
# COMPACT_ATOMS: atom_id res chain seq x y z
N MET A 1 -26.37 -7.23 3.85
CA MET A 1 -25.09 -6.49 3.74
C MET A 1 -24.21 -6.64 4.99
N VAL A 2 -24.48 -6.01 6.15
CA VAL A 2 -23.60 -6.18 7.34
C VAL A 2 -23.54 -7.63 7.84
N GLN A 3 -24.67 -8.33 7.87
CA GLN A 3 -24.75 -9.73 8.30
C GLN A 3 -23.99 -10.69 7.37
N GLU A 4 -23.97 -10.41 6.06
CA GLU A 4 -23.21 -11.20 5.08
C GLU A 4 -21.70 -11.00 5.25
N CYS A 5 -21.26 -9.76 5.48
CA CYS A 5 -19.86 -9.48 5.79
C CYS A 5 -19.40 -10.16 7.09
N LEU A 6 -20.25 -10.20 8.13
CA LEU A 6 -19.93 -10.89 9.38
C LEU A 6 -19.83 -12.40 9.21
N LEU A 7 -20.71 -13.00 8.40
CA LEU A 7 -20.64 -14.43 8.08
C LEU A 7 -19.40 -14.76 7.25
N GLU A 8 -19.01 -13.89 6.33
CA GLU A 8 -17.80 -14.04 5.52
C GLU A 8 -16.53 -13.96 6.39
N GLU A 9 -16.45 -12.99 7.31
CA GLU A 9 -15.34 -12.89 8.27
C GLU A 9 -15.30 -14.08 9.23
N ALA A 10 -16.45 -14.56 9.73
CA ALA A 10 -16.53 -15.74 10.59
C ALA A 10 -16.07 -17.02 9.86
N ALA A 11 -16.44 -17.17 8.58
CA ALA A 11 -15.98 -18.28 7.75
C ALA A 11 -14.46 -18.24 7.52
N GLN A 12 -13.90 -17.04 7.29
CA GLN A 12 -12.45 -16.85 7.20
C GLN A 12 -11.74 -17.19 8.51
N GLN A 13 -12.27 -16.75 9.66
CA GLN A 13 -11.71 -17.05 10.98
C GLN A 13 -11.71 -18.56 11.25
N LYS A 14 -12.82 -19.25 10.94
CA LYS A 14 -12.93 -20.71 11.03
C LYS A 14 -11.85 -21.40 10.17
N GLN A 15 -11.70 -20.99 8.91
CA GLN A 15 -10.69 -21.59 8.02
C GLN A 15 -9.26 -21.42 8.54
N VAL A 16 -8.94 -20.26 9.15
CA VAL A 16 -7.64 -20.03 9.77
C VAL A 16 -7.43 -20.95 10.96
N LEU A 17 -8.42 -21.08 11.83
CA LEU A 17 -8.34 -21.97 13.00
C LEU A 17 -8.22 -23.44 12.59
N GLU A 18 -8.96 -23.88 11.58
CA GLU A 18 -8.81 -25.23 11.01
C GLU A 18 -7.40 -25.44 10.47
N THR A 19 -6.83 -24.45 9.78
CA THR A 19 -5.46 -24.56 9.27
C THR A 19 -4.41 -24.54 10.38
N LEU A 20 -4.62 -23.76 11.44
CA LEU A 20 -3.77 -23.75 12.63
C LEU A 20 -3.86 -25.06 13.42
N SER A 21 -5.02 -25.70 13.48
CA SER A 21 -5.19 -26.99 14.16
C SER A 21 -4.46 -28.15 13.45
N MET A 22 -4.18 -27.97 12.15
CA MET A 22 -3.34 -28.89 11.37
C MET A 22 -1.85 -28.65 11.58
N LEU A 23 -1.47 -27.58 12.31
CA LEU A 23 -0.09 -27.32 12.71
C LEU A 23 0.23 -28.15 13.96
N ASP A 24 1.20 -29.04 13.83
CA ASP A 24 1.78 -29.74 14.96
C ASP A 24 2.73 -28.77 15.69
N PHE A 25 2.23 -28.13 16.75
CA PHE A 25 2.98 -27.11 17.52
C PHE A 25 4.30 -27.65 18.06
N GLU A 26 4.37 -28.95 18.36
CA GLU A 26 5.60 -29.67 18.74
C GLU A 26 6.67 -29.57 17.64
N LYS A 27 6.31 -29.82 16.36
CA LYS A 27 7.25 -29.72 15.23
C LYS A 27 7.66 -28.28 14.91
N VAL A 28 6.75 -27.32 15.10
CA VAL A 28 7.05 -25.89 14.91
C VAL A 28 8.00 -25.38 15.99
N SER A 29 7.83 -25.83 17.24
CA SER A 29 8.72 -25.51 18.36
C SER A 29 10.10 -26.15 18.22
N GLN A 30 10.17 -27.41 17.79
CA GLN A 30 11.44 -28.08 17.49
C GLN A 30 12.18 -27.37 16.35
N ALA A 31 11.49 -26.97 15.28
CA ALA A 31 12.12 -26.18 14.20
C ALA A 31 12.56 -24.77 14.65
N ALA A 32 11.97 -24.20 15.70
CA ALA A 32 12.40 -22.94 16.30
C ALA A 32 13.54 -23.11 17.32
N SER A 33 13.69 -24.32 17.88
CA SER A 33 14.71 -24.68 18.87
C SER A 33 16.05 -25.14 18.28
N ILE A 34 16.16 -25.34 16.96
CA ILE A 34 17.45 -25.65 16.30
C ILE A 34 18.29 -24.37 16.08
N GLU A 35 18.47 -23.57 17.13
CA GLU A 35 19.54 -22.57 17.22
C GLU A 35 20.48 -22.81 18.42
N GLU A 36 20.42 -23.98 19.05
CA GLU A 36 21.33 -24.30 20.16
C GLU A 36 21.92 -25.71 20.06
N SER A 37 22.70 -25.97 19.01
CA SER A 37 23.77 -26.98 19.10
C SER A 37 24.87 -26.72 18.09
N ARG A 38 26.08 -26.61 18.63
CA ARG A 38 27.37 -26.37 17.97
C ARG A 38 27.73 -27.47 16.96
N ALA A 39 28.51 -27.05 15.97
CA ALA A 39 29.64 -27.72 15.29
C ALA A 39 29.57 -29.22 14.91
N GLU A 40 30.08 -29.45 13.69
CA GLU A 40 30.67 -30.67 13.12
C GLU A 40 29.77 -31.71 12.43
N GLU A 41 30.13 -31.88 11.15
CA GLU A 41 30.22 -33.08 10.33
C GLU A 41 29.11 -34.15 10.34
N GLY A 42 28.62 -34.43 9.12
CA GLY A 42 27.96 -35.70 8.79
C GLY A 42 26.58 -35.52 8.18
N LEU A 43 26.52 -35.55 6.84
CA LEU A 43 25.31 -35.91 6.11
C LEU A 43 24.85 -37.31 6.55
N PRO A 44 23.56 -37.56 6.79
CA PRO A 44 22.90 -38.55 5.94
C PRO A 44 21.46 -38.21 5.52
N GLU A 45 21.15 -38.70 4.33
CA GLU A 45 19.86 -38.85 3.67
C GLU A 45 18.65 -39.09 4.59
N ALA A 46 17.66 -38.20 4.51
CA ALA A 46 16.25 -38.54 4.76
C ALA A 46 15.33 -37.46 4.16
N VAL A 47 15.49 -37.17 2.86
CA VAL A 47 14.53 -36.36 2.10
C VAL A 47 13.76 -37.30 1.20
N GLU A 48 12.78 -38.01 1.75
CA GLU A 48 11.61 -38.44 0.99
C GLU A 48 10.60 -39.14 1.90
N ARG A 49 9.32 -38.99 1.53
CA ARG A 49 8.11 -39.60 2.10
C ARG A 49 7.47 -38.83 3.25
N VAL A 50 6.69 -37.81 2.90
CA VAL A 50 5.23 -37.84 3.15
C VAL A 50 4.53 -37.07 2.02
N HIS A 51 4.05 -37.78 1.01
CA HIS A 51 2.96 -37.32 0.15
C HIS A 51 1.77 -38.23 0.40
N GLY A 52 0.70 -37.69 0.99
CA GLY A 52 -0.52 -38.45 1.21
C GLY A 52 -1.60 -37.68 1.95
N GLY A 53 -2.30 -36.79 1.23
CA GLY A 53 -3.71 -36.53 1.54
C GLY A 53 -4.10 -35.12 2.01
N ARG A 54 -4.90 -34.46 1.16
CA ARG A 54 -5.86 -33.37 1.44
C ARG A 54 -5.31 -31.98 1.79
N ARG A 55 -5.13 -31.20 0.71
CA ARG A 55 -5.44 -29.76 0.53
C ARG A 55 -5.54 -28.89 1.79
N GLY A 56 -4.37 -28.40 2.21
CA GLY A 56 -4.20 -27.11 2.90
C GLY A 56 -2.74 -26.65 3.01
N PRO A 57 -1.99 -26.38 1.92
CA PRO A 57 -0.52 -26.21 1.98
C PRO A 57 -0.04 -24.74 1.96
N GLY A 58 -0.94 -23.77 1.93
CA GLY A 58 -0.57 -22.36 1.75
C GLY A 58 0.12 -21.77 2.99
N LEU A 59 -0.53 -21.87 4.14
CA LEU A 59 -0.12 -21.18 5.38
C LEU A 59 1.20 -21.68 5.96
N LEU A 60 1.43 -23.00 5.95
CA LEU A 60 2.72 -23.60 6.33
C LEU A 60 3.87 -23.11 5.45
N ARG A 61 3.64 -23.04 4.13
CA ARG A 61 4.63 -22.49 3.20
C ARG A 61 4.91 -21.02 3.48
N HIS A 62 3.89 -20.21 3.80
CA HIS A 62 4.07 -18.80 4.14
C HIS A 62 4.76 -18.60 5.49
N LEU A 63 4.55 -19.48 6.48
CA LEU A 63 5.26 -19.43 7.77
C LEU A 63 6.74 -19.78 7.60
N ASP A 64 7.02 -20.84 6.84
CA ASP A 64 8.38 -21.26 6.52
C ASP A 64 9.10 -20.24 5.64
N GLN A 65 8.38 -19.62 4.68
CA GLN A 65 8.88 -18.48 3.89
C GLN A 65 9.06 -17.23 4.74
N LEU A 66 8.17 -16.90 5.69
CA LEU A 66 8.31 -15.74 6.56
C LEU A 66 9.52 -15.94 7.46
N LYS A 67 9.63 -17.11 8.09
CA LYS A 67 10.76 -17.49 8.92
C LYS A 67 12.07 -17.46 8.13
N LYS A 68 12.12 -18.05 6.93
CA LYS A 68 13.31 -17.99 6.04
C LYS A 68 13.59 -16.58 5.53
N THR A 69 12.59 -15.79 5.14
CA THR A 69 12.78 -14.44 4.60
C THR A 69 13.24 -13.48 5.69
N VAL A 70 12.65 -13.57 6.89
CA VAL A 70 13.05 -12.79 8.06
C VAL A 70 14.43 -13.24 8.54
N LEU A 71 14.68 -14.54 8.78
CA LEU A 71 16.00 -15.03 9.25
C LEU A 71 17.13 -14.80 8.24
N HIS A 72 16.91 -15.09 6.95
CA HIS A 72 17.97 -15.04 5.93
C HIS A 72 18.25 -13.61 5.44
N ARG A 73 17.26 -12.71 5.43
CA ARG A 73 17.49 -11.31 5.04
C ARG A 73 17.89 -10.40 6.19
N VAL A 74 17.53 -10.69 7.45
CA VAL A 74 18.04 -9.95 8.62
C VAL A 74 19.56 -10.04 8.73
N ARG A 75 20.18 -11.07 8.13
CA ARG A 75 21.63 -11.25 8.07
C ARG A 75 22.34 -10.69 6.83
N GLY A 76 21.64 -10.22 5.80
CA GLY A 76 22.26 -10.01 4.48
C GLY A 76 21.82 -8.75 3.74
N LYS A 77 22.62 -7.68 3.89
CA LYS A 77 22.60 -6.40 3.15
C LYS A 77 21.46 -5.44 3.58
N TYR A 78 21.87 -4.37 4.28
CA TYR A 78 21.08 -3.21 4.74
C TYR A 78 20.12 -3.47 5.91
N PRO A 79 20.61 -3.50 7.17
CA PRO A 79 19.77 -3.72 8.35
C PRO A 79 18.64 -2.67 8.47
N GLY A 80 18.90 -1.40 8.17
CA GLY A 80 17.90 -0.32 8.32
C GLY A 80 16.74 -0.36 7.31
N GLN A 81 17.01 -0.57 6.01
CA GLN A 81 15.94 -0.63 5.01
C GLN A 81 15.08 -1.88 5.16
N LEU A 82 15.70 -2.97 5.59
CA LEU A 82 14.98 -4.20 5.90
C LEU A 82 14.05 -4.01 7.09
N GLU A 83 14.55 -3.42 8.18
CA GLU A 83 13.74 -3.14 9.36
C GLU A 83 12.55 -2.24 9.03
N ILE A 84 12.78 -1.20 8.22
CA ILE A 84 11.70 -0.32 7.74
C ILE A 84 10.70 -1.12 6.89
N ALA A 85 11.15 -1.99 5.97
CA ALA A 85 10.26 -2.84 5.17
C ALA A 85 9.45 -3.82 6.04
N CYS A 86 10.07 -4.43 7.06
CA CYS A 86 9.36 -5.28 8.03
C CYS A 86 8.31 -4.48 8.79
N ARG A 87 8.66 -3.30 9.30
CA ARG A 87 7.73 -2.40 9.99
C ARG A 87 6.56 -2.02 9.08
N ARG A 88 6.82 -1.68 7.82
CA ARG A 88 5.76 -1.39 6.84
C ARG A 88 4.87 -2.59 6.56
N LEU A 89 5.43 -3.80 6.45
CA LEU A 89 4.62 -5.00 6.25
C LEU A 89 3.65 -5.18 7.44
N LEU A 90 4.16 -5.05 8.66
CA LEU A 90 3.36 -5.18 9.88
C LEU A 90 2.28 -4.10 9.96
N GLU A 91 2.58 -2.85 9.62
CA GLU A 91 1.59 -1.76 9.53
C GLU A 91 0.46 -2.13 8.54
N GLN A 92 0.81 -2.67 7.37
CA GLN A 92 -0.17 -3.07 6.36
C GLN A 92 -1.03 -4.24 6.82
N VAL A 93 -0.44 -5.19 7.54
CA VAL A 93 -1.13 -6.36 8.10
C VAL A 93 -2.12 -5.93 9.18
N VAL A 94 -1.70 -5.08 10.12
CA VAL A 94 -2.57 -4.54 11.18
C VAL A 94 -3.69 -3.69 10.59
N SER A 95 -3.36 -2.85 9.62
CA SER A 95 -4.31 -1.91 9.00
C SER A 95 -5.18 -2.53 7.91
N CYS A 96 -5.02 -3.83 7.61
CA CYS A 96 -5.86 -4.55 6.65
C CYS A 96 -5.97 -3.92 5.24
N GLY A 97 -4.99 -3.13 4.83
CA GLY A 97 -5.08 -2.39 3.56
C GLY A 97 -3.99 -1.36 3.30
N GLY A 98 -3.24 -0.94 4.33
CA GLY A 98 -1.95 -0.26 4.17
C GLY A 98 -1.96 1.13 3.52
N LEU A 99 -3.11 1.61 3.05
CA LEU A 99 -3.29 2.87 2.28
C LEU A 99 -3.99 3.97 3.07
N LEU A 100 -4.63 3.62 4.18
CA LEU A 100 -5.20 4.58 5.11
C LEU A 100 -4.19 4.85 6.24
N PRO A 101 -4.31 5.96 6.99
CA PRO A 101 -3.56 6.17 8.21
C PRO A 101 -3.91 5.04 9.20
N GLY A 102 -3.15 3.95 9.12
CA GLY A 102 -3.16 2.89 10.09
C GLY A 102 -2.58 3.40 11.39
N ALA A 103 -3.14 2.96 12.51
CA ALA A 103 -2.64 3.25 13.84
C ALA A 103 -1.11 3.14 13.86
N GLU A 104 -0.43 4.16 14.38
CA GLU A 104 1.00 4.08 14.62
C GLU A 104 1.26 2.78 15.39
N LEU A 105 2.14 1.92 14.86
CA LEU A 105 2.46 0.67 15.55
C LEU A 105 3.07 1.03 16.90
N LEU A 106 2.34 0.74 17.97
CA LEU A 106 2.88 0.75 19.32
C LEU A 106 3.99 -0.31 19.39
N GLU A 107 5.07 -0.02 20.12
CA GLU A 107 6.29 -0.85 20.15
C GLU A 107 6.05 -2.32 20.58
N GLU A 108 4.89 -2.63 21.17
CA GLU A 108 4.49 -3.97 21.63
C GLU A 108 3.27 -4.55 20.88
N GLN A 109 2.88 -3.98 19.73
CA GLN A 109 1.70 -4.45 19.02
C GLN A 109 1.88 -5.89 18.50
N THR A 110 1.19 -6.84 19.13
CA THR A 110 1.18 -8.24 18.68
C THR A 110 0.30 -8.38 17.43
N VAL A 111 0.85 -8.98 16.37
CA VAL A 111 0.10 -9.31 15.16
C VAL A 111 -0.40 -10.74 15.24
N THR A 112 -1.71 -10.93 15.17
CA THR A 112 -2.32 -12.26 15.18
C THR A 112 -2.11 -12.95 13.84
N TRP A 113 -2.07 -14.29 13.87
CA TRP A 113 -2.01 -15.09 12.65
C TRP A 113 -3.19 -14.85 11.71
N PHE A 114 -4.37 -14.58 12.29
CA PHE A 114 -5.56 -14.21 11.52
C PHE A 114 -5.37 -12.92 10.72
N GLN A 115 -4.83 -11.87 11.36
CA GLN A 115 -4.52 -10.60 10.68
C GLN A 115 -3.52 -10.83 9.53
N PHE A 116 -2.47 -11.61 9.77
CA PHE A 116 -1.46 -11.91 8.75
C PHE A 116 -2.05 -12.70 7.58
N HIS A 117 -2.85 -13.74 7.84
CA HIS A 117 -3.48 -14.52 6.78
C HIS A 117 -4.51 -13.71 5.99
N SER A 118 -5.35 -12.94 6.68
CA SER A 118 -6.35 -12.07 6.06
C SER A 118 -5.67 -11.06 5.13
N TYR A 119 -4.56 -10.47 5.56
CA TYR A 119 -3.73 -9.61 4.73
C TYR A 119 -3.23 -10.33 3.46
N LEU A 120 -2.62 -11.51 3.60
CA LEU A 120 -2.11 -12.26 2.43
C LEU A 120 -3.22 -12.61 1.44
N GLN A 121 -4.40 -13.02 1.93
CA GLN A 121 -5.55 -13.33 1.09
C GLN A 121 -6.07 -12.09 0.35
N ARG A 122 -6.31 -10.99 1.07
CA ARG A 122 -6.83 -9.74 0.50
C ARG A 122 -5.89 -9.13 -0.54
N HIS A 123 -4.59 -9.24 -0.31
CA HIS A 123 -3.57 -8.79 -1.26
C HIS A 123 -3.17 -9.86 -2.29
N SER A 124 -3.79 -11.03 -2.26
CA SER A 124 -3.49 -12.17 -3.15
C SER A 124 -2.01 -12.53 -3.19
N VAL A 125 -1.34 -12.44 -2.04
CA VAL A 125 0.09 -12.74 -1.89
C VAL A 125 0.27 -14.25 -1.85
N SER A 126 0.90 -14.79 -2.89
CA SER A 126 1.23 -16.22 -3.03
C SER A 126 2.70 -16.53 -2.81
N ASP A 127 3.56 -15.51 -2.90
CA ASP A 127 5.01 -15.56 -2.76
C ASP A 127 5.44 -14.40 -1.88
N LEU A 128 5.71 -14.70 -0.62
CA LEU A 128 6.05 -13.70 0.38
C LEU A 128 7.41 -13.06 0.11
N GLU A 129 8.37 -13.80 -0.44
CA GLU A 129 9.69 -13.25 -0.75
C GLU A 129 9.59 -12.19 -1.85
N LYS A 130 8.84 -12.48 -2.92
CA LYS A 130 8.58 -11.51 -3.99
C LYS A 130 7.83 -10.29 -3.48
N HIS A 131 6.81 -10.50 -2.65
CA HIS A 131 6.04 -9.40 -2.05
C HIS A 131 6.94 -8.51 -1.19
N PHE A 132 7.77 -9.12 -0.35
CA PHE A 132 8.69 -8.42 0.51
C PHE A 132 9.78 -7.68 -0.28
N ALA A 133 10.33 -8.30 -1.33
CA ALA A 133 11.27 -7.63 -2.23
C ALA A 133 10.64 -6.44 -2.96
N GLN A 134 9.34 -6.50 -3.30
CA GLN A 134 8.63 -5.35 -3.84
C GLN A 134 8.48 -4.25 -2.78
N LEU A 135 8.12 -4.62 -1.55
CA LEU A 135 8.00 -3.67 -0.44
C LEU A 135 9.33 -2.96 -0.13
N THR A 136 10.46 -3.68 -0.14
CA THR A 136 11.79 -3.07 0.03
C THR A 136 12.07 -2.04 -1.07
N LYS A 137 11.73 -2.33 -2.33
CA LYS A 137 11.87 -1.35 -3.43
C LYS A 137 11.03 -0.10 -3.20
N GLU A 138 9.81 -0.25 -2.69
CA GLU A 138 8.96 0.90 -2.35
C GLU A 138 9.57 1.73 -1.21
N VAL A 139 10.12 1.07 -0.18
CA VAL A 139 10.81 1.77 0.92
C VAL A 139 12.02 2.55 0.41
N THR A 140 12.87 1.93 -0.40
CA THR A 140 14.00 2.62 -1.04
C THR A 140 13.52 3.78 -1.92
N LEU A 141 12.39 3.60 -2.63
CA LEU A 141 11.83 4.66 -3.46
C LEU A 141 11.41 5.88 -2.65
N VAL A 142 10.82 5.69 -1.46
CA VAL A 142 10.47 6.79 -0.56
C VAL A 142 11.72 7.60 -0.17
N GLU A 143 12.85 6.93 0.09
CA GLU A 143 14.12 7.58 0.38
C GLU A 143 14.65 8.35 -0.85
N GLU A 144 14.64 7.73 -2.04
CA GLU A 144 15.04 8.38 -3.29
C GLU A 144 14.20 9.63 -3.62
N LEU A 145 12.91 9.61 -3.30
CA LEU A 145 12.02 10.77 -3.47
C LEU A 145 12.30 11.89 -2.47
N LYS A 146 12.94 11.61 -1.33
CA LYS A 146 13.34 12.61 -0.34
C LYS A 146 14.75 13.16 -0.59
N CYS A 147 15.61 12.39 -1.23
CA CYS A 147 17.01 12.73 -1.52
C CYS A 147 17.19 13.56 -2.80
N THR A 148 18.44 13.89 -3.14
CA THR A 148 18.76 14.64 -4.37
C THR A 148 18.45 13.81 -5.63
N GLY A 149 17.99 14.46 -6.70
CA GLY A 149 17.70 13.78 -7.97
C GLY A 149 16.25 13.29 -8.16
N GLN A 150 15.32 13.73 -7.32
CA GLN A 150 13.88 13.42 -7.35
C GLN A 150 13.26 13.41 -8.77
N ALA A 151 13.58 14.40 -9.60
CA ALA A 151 13.06 14.47 -10.97
C ALA A 151 13.48 13.28 -11.86
N LYS A 152 14.69 12.72 -11.65
CA LYS A 152 15.16 11.53 -12.37
C LYS A 152 14.43 10.28 -11.89
N THR A 153 14.25 10.13 -10.57
CA THR A 153 13.50 9.04 -9.96
C THR A 153 12.06 9.02 -10.48
N ILE A 154 11.36 10.15 -10.45
CA ILE A 154 9.98 10.27 -10.95
C ILE A 154 9.91 9.89 -12.45
N ARG A 155 10.87 10.34 -13.27
CA ARG A 155 10.91 9.97 -14.70
C ARG A 155 11.14 8.47 -14.91
N LYS A 156 11.97 7.82 -14.08
CA LYS A 156 12.14 6.36 -14.10
C LYS A 156 10.83 5.63 -13.79
N LEU A 157 10.03 6.16 -12.86
CA LEU A 157 8.74 5.57 -12.49
C LEU A 157 7.66 5.70 -13.57
N GLN A 158 7.77 6.69 -14.47
CA GLN A 158 6.79 6.92 -15.54
C GLN A 158 6.72 5.78 -16.58
N GLY A 159 7.67 4.84 -16.56
CA GLY A 159 7.61 3.65 -17.41
C GLY A 159 6.36 2.81 -17.11
N LYS A 160 5.61 2.43 -18.16
CA LYS A 160 4.34 1.66 -18.03
C LYS A 160 4.48 0.42 -17.15
N LYS A 161 5.60 -0.31 -17.28
CA LYS A 161 5.88 -1.55 -16.53
C LYS A 161 6.12 -1.27 -15.05
N GLN A 162 6.89 -0.23 -14.74
CA GLN A 162 7.32 0.14 -13.40
C GLN A 162 6.12 0.60 -12.59
N LEU A 163 5.28 1.45 -13.18
CA LEU A 163 4.08 1.94 -12.51
C LEU A 163 3.04 0.84 -12.29
N GLY A 164 2.91 -0.11 -13.22
CA GLY A 164 1.98 -1.25 -13.06
C GLY A 164 2.42 -2.27 -12.02
N GLN A 165 3.72 -2.34 -11.72
CA GLN A 165 4.25 -3.17 -10.64
C GLN A 165 4.29 -2.45 -9.30
N LEU A 166 4.18 -1.11 -9.31
CA LEU A 166 4.26 -0.30 -8.11
C LEU A 166 3.07 -0.60 -7.17
N GLN A 167 3.39 -0.80 -5.90
CA GLN A 167 2.43 -0.95 -4.81
C GLN A 167 2.61 0.28 -3.92
N PRO A 168 2.09 1.45 -4.34
CA PRO A 168 2.52 2.71 -3.76
C PRO A 168 2.17 2.76 -2.27
N LEU A 169 3.19 2.90 -1.44
CA LEU A 169 3.02 3.14 -0.01
C LEU A 169 2.39 4.53 0.23
N PRO A 170 1.64 4.73 1.34
CA PRO A 170 1.17 6.05 1.75
C PRO A 170 2.27 7.10 1.75
N GLN A 171 3.46 6.73 2.21
CA GLN A 171 4.62 7.61 2.27
C GLN A 171 5.12 7.99 0.87
N THR A 172 5.06 7.06 -0.10
CA THR A 172 5.39 7.32 -1.51
C THR A 172 4.43 8.34 -2.09
N LEU A 173 3.12 8.13 -1.90
CA LEU A 173 2.07 9.03 -2.40
C LEU A 173 2.15 10.41 -1.72
N ARG A 174 2.35 10.45 -0.40
CA ARG A 174 2.55 11.69 0.35
C ARG A 174 3.75 12.48 -0.17
N ALA A 175 4.90 11.82 -0.32
CA ALA A 175 6.11 12.46 -0.85
C ALA A 175 5.86 12.98 -2.27
N TRP A 176 5.28 12.18 -3.15
CA TRP A 176 5.00 12.58 -4.53
C TRP A 176 4.04 13.78 -4.60
N ALA A 177 2.99 13.80 -3.78
CA ALA A 177 2.05 14.92 -3.70
C ALA A 177 2.70 16.20 -3.15
N LEU A 178 3.59 16.10 -2.17
CA LEU A 178 4.30 17.27 -1.67
C LEU A 178 5.33 17.79 -2.70
N LEU A 179 5.96 16.90 -3.47
CA LEU A 179 6.91 17.27 -4.53
C LEU A 179 6.27 17.99 -5.71
N GLN A 180 5.01 17.72 -6.04
CA GLN A 180 4.30 18.49 -7.07
C GLN A 180 3.91 19.89 -6.58
N LEU A 181 3.76 20.08 -5.26
CA LEU A 181 3.32 21.34 -4.67
C LEU A 181 4.51 22.27 -4.41
N ASP A 182 5.48 21.79 -3.63
CA ASP A 182 6.58 22.61 -3.08
C ASP A 182 7.98 22.17 -3.54
N GLY A 183 8.06 21.30 -4.54
CA GLY A 183 9.36 20.92 -5.12
C GLY A 183 10.01 22.06 -5.92
N PRO A 184 11.29 21.91 -6.30
CA PRO A 184 11.89 22.78 -7.31
C PRO A 184 11.06 22.77 -8.60
N PRO A 185 10.99 23.87 -9.39
CA PRO A 185 10.10 23.95 -10.57
C PRO A 185 10.29 22.83 -11.62
N ARG A 186 11.49 22.24 -11.69
CA ARG A 186 11.77 21.07 -12.53
C ARG A 186 11.16 19.79 -11.97
N VAL A 187 11.18 19.63 -10.64
CA VAL A 187 10.60 18.50 -9.92
C VAL A 187 9.08 18.59 -9.92
N CYS A 188 8.48 19.76 -9.65
CA CYS A 188 7.01 19.92 -9.66
C CYS A 188 6.41 19.50 -11.01
N ARG A 189 7.01 19.94 -12.11
CA ARG A 189 6.60 19.56 -13.46
C ARG A 189 6.73 18.06 -13.71
N ALA A 190 7.85 17.46 -13.29
CA ALA A 190 8.06 16.02 -13.42
C ALA A 190 7.07 15.21 -12.57
N ALA A 191 6.80 15.64 -11.33
CA ALA A 191 5.85 15.04 -10.41
C ALA A 191 4.42 15.07 -10.96
N SER A 192 3.98 16.24 -11.41
CA SER A 192 2.65 16.47 -12.01
C SER A 192 2.47 15.65 -13.29
N ALA A 193 3.47 15.67 -14.19
CA ALA A 193 3.45 14.85 -15.40
C ALA A 193 3.47 13.35 -15.07
N GLY A 194 4.17 12.96 -14.00
CA GLY A 194 4.20 11.60 -13.47
C GLY A 194 2.82 11.12 -13.05
N LEU A 195 2.13 11.89 -12.21
CA LEU A 195 0.76 11.58 -11.77
C LEU A 195 -0.23 11.56 -12.93
N ALA A 196 -0.11 12.50 -13.88
CA ALA A 196 -0.96 12.52 -15.08
C ALA A 196 -0.73 11.31 -15.99
N SER A 197 0.51 10.85 -16.15
CA SER A 197 0.82 9.59 -16.83
C SER A 197 0.24 8.40 -16.06
N ALA A 198 0.33 8.46 -14.73
CA ALA A 198 -0.09 7.41 -13.84
C ALA A 198 -1.61 7.20 -13.77
N ALA A 199 -2.39 8.22 -14.12
CA ALA A 199 -3.84 8.12 -14.30
C ALA A 199 -4.26 7.02 -15.30
N LYS A 200 -3.39 6.67 -16.26
CA LYS A 200 -3.65 5.61 -17.25
C LYS A 200 -3.48 4.20 -16.69
N ASN A 201 -2.82 4.06 -15.55
CA ASN A 201 -2.60 2.78 -14.90
C ASN A 201 -3.70 2.53 -13.87
N LYS A 202 -4.59 1.57 -14.14
CA LYS A 202 -5.77 1.30 -13.31
C LYS A 202 -5.40 0.95 -11.86
N SER A 203 -4.46 0.03 -11.66
CA SER A 203 -4.09 -0.45 -10.32
C SER A 203 -3.42 0.63 -9.47
N PHE A 204 -2.53 1.43 -10.05
CA PHE A 204 -1.94 2.58 -9.36
C PHE A 204 -2.99 3.65 -9.06
N ARG A 205 -3.83 3.99 -10.05
CA ARG A 205 -4.87 5.02 -9.92
C ARG A 205 -5.83 4.71 -8.78
N GLU A 206 -6.35 3.49 -8.70
CA GLU A 206 -7.30 3.07 -7.65
C GLU A 206 -6.72 3.30 -6.24
N LYS A 207 -5.46 2.91 -6.02
CA LYS A 207 -4.77 3.08 -4.73
C LYS A 207 -4.48 4.53 -4.41
N ALA A 208 -4.02 5.28 -5.42
CA ALA A 208 -3.74 6.70 -5.27
C ALA A 208 -5.02 7.50 -4.98
N LEU A 209 -6.15 7.16 -5.64
CA LEU A 209 -7.45 7.77 -5.37
C LEU A 209 -7.90 7.52 -3.93
N LEU A 210 -7.80 6.28 -3.44
CA LEU A 210 -8.15 5.95 -2.05
C LEU A 210 -7.36 6.80 -1.06
N PHE A 211 -6.03 6.83 -1.20
CA PHE A 211 -5.16 7.60 -0.32
C PHE A 211 -5.44 9.11 -0.39
N TYR A 212 -5.48 9.70 -1.59
CA TYR A 212 -5.65 11.15 -1.71
C TYR A 212 -7.05 11.60 -1.32
N THR A 213 -8.10 10.81 -1.59
CA THR A 213 -9.46 11.13 -1.12
C THR A 213 -9.51 11.16 0.40
N ASN A 214 -8.90 10.17 1.06
CA ASN A 214 -8.80 10.16 2.51
C ASN A 214 -7.95 11.33 3.05
N ALA A 215 -6.92 11.75 2.32
CA ALA A 215 -6.10 12.89 2.71
C ALA A 215 -6.88 14.23 2.67
N LEU A 216 -7.95 14.34 1.87
CA LEU A 216 -8.81 15.53 1.84
C LEU A 216 -9.55 15.75 3.16
N THR A 217 -9.89 14.68 3.88
CA THR A 217 -10.59 14.74 5.17
C THR A 217 -9.65 14.82 6.37
N GLY A 218 -8.33 14.85 6.12
CA GLY A 218 -7.32 14.95 7.19
C GLY A 218 -7.13 16.36 7.72
N ASN A 219 -6.30 16.50 8.76
CA ASN A 219 -6.01 17.79 9.41
C ASN A 219 -4.79 18.53 8.81
N ASP A 220 -4.04 17.88 7.91
CA ASP A 220 -2.84 18.44 7.31
C ASP A 220 -3.21 19.26 6.07
N ALA A 221 -3.36 20.57 6.26
CA ALA A 221 -3.73 21.51 5.20
C ALA A 221 -2.82 21.45 3.96
N LYS A 222 -1.53 21.25 4.18
CA LYS A 222 -0.54 21.17 3.10
C LYS A 222 -0.75 19.89 2.29
N LEU A 223 -1.01 18.77 2.97
CA LEU A 223 -1.38 17.53 2.31
C LEU A 223 -2.75 17.60 1.65
N GLN A 224 -3.75 18.29 2.22
CA GLN A 224 -5.05 18.52 1.59
C GLN A 224 -4.90 19.29 0.27
N GLN A 225 -4.15 20.39 0.28
CA GLN A 225 -3.85 21.16 -0.93
C GLN A 225 -3.15 20.28 -1.98
N ALA A 226 -2.11 19.55 -1.57
CA ALA A 226 -1.40 18.65 -2.45
C ALA A 226 -2.30 17.53 -3.00
N ALA A 227 -3.20 16.98 -2.18
CA ALA A 227 -4.14 15.95 -2.58
C ALA A 227 -5.14 16.47 -3.63
N CYS A 228 -5.68 17.68 -3.49
CA CYS A 228 -6.51 18.32 -4.52
C CYS A 228 -5.79 18.39 -5.87
N VAL A 229 -4.53 18.84 -5.87
CA VAL A 229 -3.72 18.93 -7.10
C VAL A 229 -3.42 17.53 -7.67
N ALA A 230 -3.14 16.54 -6.81
CA ALA A 230 -2.86 15.17 -7.26
C ALA A 230 -4.08 14.52 -7.89
N LEU A 231 -5.26 14.66 -7.27
CA LEU A 231 -6.54 14.14 -7.75
C LEU A 231 -6.94 14.77 -9.09
N LYS A 232 -6.65 16.06 -9.29
CA LYS A 232 -6.78 16.73 -10.59
C LYS A 232 -5.96 16.00 -11.67
N HIS A 233 -4.67 15.72 -11.40
CA HIS A 233 -3.82 15.02 -12.35
C HIS A 233 -4.22 13.55 -12.58
N LEU A 234 -4.75 12.88 -11.56
CA LEU A 234 -5.23 11.50 -11.63
C LEU A 234 -6.63 11.34 -12.25
N ARG A 235 -7.29 12.45 -12.59
CA ARG A 235 -8.69 12.49 -13.04
C ARG A 235 -9.61 11.82 -12.02
N GLY A 236 -9.41 12.13 -10.74
CA GLY A 236 -10.14 11.58 -9.60
C GLY A 236 -11.52 12.19 -9.41
N ILE A 237 -12.37 12.08 -10.42
CA ILE A 237 -13.75 12.56 -10.40
C ILE A 237 -14.57 11.89 -9.29
N GLU A 238 -14.21 10.67 -8.91
CA GLU A 238 -14.81 9.90 -7.83
C GLU A 238 -14.74 10.62 -6.47
N SER A 239 -13.76 11.52 -6.30
CA SER A 239 -13.52 12.28 -5.06
C SER A 239 -14.19 13.65 -5.06
N ILE A 240 -15.08 13.94 -6.04
CA ILE A 240 -15.60 15.29 -6.24
C ILE A 240 -16.37 15.84 -5.04
N ASP A 241 -17.15 15.00 -4.35
CA ASP A 241 -17.96 15.46 -3.24
C ASP A 241 -17.06 15.88 -2.06
N GLN A 242 -15.95 15.16 -1.83
CA GLN A 242 -14.95 15.55 -0.83
C GLN A 242 -14.20 16.82 -1.25
N ILE A 243 -13.80 16.95 -2.52
CA ILE A 243 -13.12 18.15 -3.03
C ILE A 243 -14.04 19.38 -2.94
N ALA A 244 -15.32 19.21 -3.26
CA ALA A 244 -16.33 20.25 -3.16
C ALA A 244 -16.46 20.82 -1.74
N SER A 245 -16.43 19.96 -0.71
CA SER A 245 -16.48 20.44 0.68
C SER A 245 -15.32 21.40 1.02
N LEU A 246 -14.15 21.22 0.39
CA LEU A 246 -12.98 22.08 0.57
C LEU A 246 -13.06 23.40 -0.19
N CYS A 247 -14.03 23.60 -1.10
CA CYS A 247 -14.30 24.91 -1.70
C CYS A 247 -14.71 25.97 -0.66
N GLN A 248 -15.15 25.54 0.52
CA GLN A 248 -15.55 26.38 1.64
C GLN A 248 -14.51 26.39 2.78
N SER A 249 -13.33 25.79 2.58
CA SER A 249 -12.26 25.77 3.58
C SER A 249 -11.81 27.19 3.94
N ASP A 250 -11.43 27.44 5.20
CA ASP A 250 -10.90 28.72 5.66
C ASP A 250 -9.53 29.04 5.06
N LEU A 251 -8.79 28.03 4.61
CA LEU A 251 -7.45 28.17 4.06
C LEU A 251 -7.51 28.43 2.55
N GLU A 252 -7.11 29.64 2.14
CA GLU A 252 -7.19 30.07 0.75
C GLU A 252 -6.41 29.16 -0.22
N THR A 253 -5.26 28.64 0.20
CA THR A 253 -4.45 27.73 -0.63
C THR A 253 -5.15 26.41 -0.92
N VAL A 254 -5.83 25.83 0.09
CA VAL A 254 -6.63 24.60 -0.05
C VAL A 254 -7.87 24.89 -0.89
N ARG A 255 -8.56 25.99 -0.61
CA ARG A 255 -9.75 26.46 -1.33
C ARG A 255 -9.48 26.65 -2.82
N ALA A 256 -8.40 27.34 -3.17
CA ALA A 256 -7.99 27.58 -4.54
C ALA A 256 -7.69 26.28 -5.28
N ALA A 257 -6.96 25.35 -4.64
CA ALA A 257 -6.65 24.05 -5.23
C ALA A 257 -7.91 23.20 -5.44
N ALA A 258 -8.86 23.21 -4.49
CA ALA A 258 -10.14 22.51 -4.60
C ALA A 258 -11.01 23.05 -5.74
N ARG A 259 -11.09 24.39 -5.88
CA ARG A 259 -11.79 25.05 -6.99
C ARG A 259 -11.15 24.69 -8.33
N GLU A 260 -9.82 24.74 -8.42
CA GLU A 260 -9.10 24.41 -9.66
C GLU A 260 -9.34 22.95 -10.08
N ALA A 261 -9.27 22.01 -9.13
CA ALA A 261 -9.55 20.60 -9.38
C ALA A 261 -10.99 20.38 -9.88
N THR A 262 -11.97 21.01 -9.21
CA THR A 262 -13.40 20.93 -9.57
C THR A 262 -13.66 21.48 -10.98
N LEU A 263 -13.05 22.60 -11.33
CA LEU A 263 -13.12 23.19 -12.67
C LEU A 263 -12.50 22.29 -13.74
N SER A 264 -11.38 21.63 -13.41
CA SER A 264 -10.72 20.68 -14.33
C SER A 264 -11.63 19.50 -14.67
N PHE A 265 -12.33 18.94 -13.68
CA PHE A 265 -13.28 17.86 -13.92
C PHE A 265 -14.47 18.30 -14.77
N GLY A 266 -14.95 19.53 -14.59
CA GLY A 266 -16.02 20.10 -15.41
C GLY A 266 -15.65 20.23 -16.89
N LYS A 267 -14.39 20.59 -17.20
CA LYS A 267 -13.89 20.65 -18.59
C LYS A 267 -13.84 19.26 -19.24
N GLU A 268 -13.44 18.25 -18.49
CA GLU A 268 -13.35 16.87 -18.97
C GLU A 268 -14.74 16.24 -19.24
N GLN A 269 -15.75 16.66 -18.49
CA GLN A 269 -17.13 16.15 -18.60
C GLN A 269 -17.94 16.82 -19.71
N ARG A 270 -17.60 18.07 -20.05
CA ARG A 270 -18.13 18.74 -21.27
C ARG A 270 -17.66 18.05 -22.54
N GLN A 271 -16.47 17.46 -22.54
CA GLN A 271 -15.96 16.67 -23.65
C GLN A 271 -16.61 15.27 -23.74
N THR A 272 -17.27 14.82 -22.68
CA THR A 272 -17.87 13.48 -22.58
C THR A 272 -19.38 13.54 -22.29
N SER A 273 -20.16 14.29 -23.07
CA SER A 273 -21.66 14.31 -23.12
C SER A 273 -22.45 14.28 -21.80
N ARG A 274 -21.82 14.49 -20.63
CA ARG A 274 -22.40 14.44 -19.27
C ARG A 274 -22.52 15.83 -18.65
N ALA A 275 -22.44 16.90 -19.46
CA ALA A 275 -22.33 18.29 -19.01
C ALA A 275 -23.49 18.79 -18.13
N VAL A 276 -24.72 18.32 -18.36
CA VAL A 276 -25.94 18.87 -17.72
C VAL A 276 -26.01 18.56 -16.22
N ARG A 277 -25.53 17.39 -15.79
CA ARG A 277 -25.53 16.99 -14.37
C ARG A 277 -24.41 17.68 -13.56
N TRP A 278 -23.36 18.13 -14.25
CA TRP A 278 -22.17 18.74 -13.65
C TRP A 278 -22.37 20.20 -13.29
N GLY A 279 -22.94 21.00 -14.20
CA GLY A 279 -23.19 22.42 -13.98
C GLY A 279 -24.02 22.68 -12.71
N SER A 280 -25.13 21.96 -12.55
CA SER A 280 -26.05 22.13 -11.41
C SER A 280 -25.56 21.53 -10.08
N ARG A 281 -24.51 20.71 -10.10
CA ARG A 281 -23.93 20.09 -8.90
C ARG A 281 -22.75 20.94 -8.39
N VAL A 282 -21.87 21.40 -9.28
CA VAL A 282 -20.74 22.29 -8.93
C VAL A 282 -21.22 23.68 -8.47
N LEU A 283 -22.23 24.26 -9.12
CA LEU A 283 -22.81 25.56 -8.71
C LEU A 283 -23.49 25.51 -7.33
N ARG A 284 -23.85 24.33 -6.84
CA ARG A 284 -24.41 24.15 -5.49
C ARG A 284 -23.35 23.87 -4.41
N LEU A 285 -22.10 23.64 -4.81
CA LEU A 285 -21.07 23.08 -3.94
C LEU A 285 -19.90 24.02 -3.63
N CYS A 286 -19.71 25.17 -4.31
CA CYS A 286 -18.51 26.02 -4.16
C CYS A 286 -18.75 27.54 -3.92
#